data_AF-A0A183BKG0-F1
#
_entry.id   AF-A0A183BKG0-F1
#
_cell.length_a   1.000
_cell.length_b   1.000
_cell.length_c   1.000
_cell.angle_alpha   90.00
_cell.angle_beta   90.00
_cell.angle_gamma   90.00
#
_symmetry.space_group_name_H-M   'P 1'
#
loop_
_entity.id
_entity.type
_entity.pdbx_description
1 polymer ?
#
loop_
_entity_poly.entity_id
_entity_poly.type
_entity_poly.pdbx_seq_one_letter_code
_entity_poly.pdbx_strand_id
1 'polypeptide(L)'
;MIGILFIATMCLMLFGIVVIFVGIFTDVRILFVVYAAIGAFLFMIWLAVDVQMIMGGRTYEISPEEHIFASITVFLDIIQIFWFLLSIFGERN
;
A
#
# COMPACT_ATOMS: atom_id res chain seq x y z
N MET A 1 15.42 -6.26 2.88
CA MET A 1 14.50 -5.11 2.98
C MET A 1 13.14 -5.43 2.36
N ILE A 2 13.10 -5.83 1.07
CA ILE A 2 11.87 -6.23 0.37
C ILE A 2 11.06 -7.29 1.15
N GLY A 3 11.71 -8.32 1.69
CA GLY A 3 11.03 -9.35 2.49
C GLY A 3 10.33 -8.82 3.76
N ILE A 4 10.88 -7.78 4.41
CA ILE A 4 10.24 -7.16 5.58
C ILE A 4 9.00 -6.38 5.16
N LEU A 5 9.08 -5.63 4.05
CA LEU A 5 7.94 -4.92 3.49
C LEU A 5 6.83 -5.88 3.06
N PHE A 6 7.20 -7.03 2.48
CA PHE A 6 6.25 -8.07 2.12
C PHE A 6 5.50 -8.61 3.34
N ILE A 7 6.23 -8.96 4.41
CA ILE A 7 5.62 -9.42 5.67
C ILE A 7 4.73 -8.33 6.28
N ALA A 8 5.20 -7.07 6.30
CA ALA A 8 4.42 -5.95 6.81
C ALA A 8 3.10 -5.76 6.04
N THR A 9 3.12 -5.85 4.71
CA THR A 9 1.91 -5.75 3.88
C THR A 9 0.98 -6.94 4.10
N MET A 10 1.52 -8.16 4.26
CA MET A 10 0.70 -9.33 4.62
C MET A 10 0.03 -9.17 5.99
N CYS A 11 0.75 -8.67 6.99
CA CYS A 11 0.18 -8.36 8.29
C CYS A 11 -0.91 -7.28 8.19
N LEU A 12 -0.67 -6.22 7.42
CA LEU A 12 -1.66 -5.17 7.18
C LEU A 12 -2.91 -5.73 6.50
N MET A 13 -2.75 -6.59 5.50
CA MET A 13 -3.87 -7.24 4.80
C MET A 13 -4.72 -8.07 5.78
N LEU A 14 -4.09 -8.89 6.63
CA LEU A 14 -4.80 -9.68 7.64
C LEU A 14 -5.52 -8.78 8.65
N PHE A 15 -4.88 -7.70 9.09
CA PHE A 15 -5.51 -6.73 9.96
C PHE A 15 -6.70 -6.04 9.28
N GLY A 16 -6.60 -5.71 7.99
CA GLY A 16 -7.69 -5.16 7.19
C GLY A 16 -8.91 -6.09 7.14
N ILE A 17 -8.70 -7.41 7.01
CA ILE A 17 -9.77 -8.40 7.09
C ILE A 17 -10.47 -8.34 8.45
N VAL A 18 -9.71 -8.25 9.54
CA VAL A 18 -10.28 -8.09 10.90
C VAL A 18 -11.07 -6.78 11.02
N VAL A 19 -10.56 -5.67 10.48
CA VAL A 19 -11.26 -4.38 10.46
C VAL A 19 -12.59 -4.47 9.72
N ILE A 20 -12.67 -5.20 8.60
CA ILE A 20 -13.93 -5.46 7.89
C ILE A 20 -14.93 -6.19 8.80
N PHE A 21 -14.49 -7.27 9.46
CA PHE A 21 -15.38 -8.02 10.37
C PHE A 21 -15.87 -7.15 11.52
N VAL A 22 -14.99 -6.39 12.16
CA VAL A 22 -15.37 -5.46 13.23
C VAL A 22 -16.34 -4.40 12.71
N GLY A 23 -16.09 -3.83 11.53
CA GLY A 23 -16.94 -2.84 10.88
C GLY A 23 -18.37 -3.30 10.60
N ILE A 24 -18.58 -4.60 10.37
CA ILE A 24 -19.92 -5.18 10.20
C ILE A 24 -20.72 -5.13 11.51
N PHE A 25 -20.05 -5.34 12.66
CA PHE A 25 -20.71 -5.41 13.96
C PHE A 25 -20.64 -4.11 14.76
N THR A 26 -19.71 -3.21 14.47
CA THR A 26 -19.47 -1.98 15.22
C THR A 26 -18.84 -0.90 14.34
N ASP A 27 -19.43 0.30 14.33
CA ASP A 27 -18.89 1.44 13.58
C ASP A 27 -17.82 2.17 14.41
N VAL A 28 -16.56 1.74 14.26
CA VAL A 28 -15.41 2.33 14.96
C VAL A 28 -14.59 3.16 13.97
N ARG A 29 -15.03 4.38 13.67
CA ARG A 29 -14.40 5.29 12.69
C ARG A 29 -12.88 5.47 12.90
N ILE A 30 -12.43 5.57 14.16
CA ILE A 30 -11.00 5.74 14.47
C ILE A 30 -10.16 4.54 14.01
N LEU A 31 -10.70 3.33 14.06
CA LEU A 31 -10.00 2.11 13.63
C LEU A 31 -9.71 2.16 12.13
N PHE A 32 -10.68 2.58 11.32
CA PHE A 32 -10.52 2.75 9.88
C PHE A 32 -9.49 3.81 9.53
N VAL A 33 -9.51 4.96 10.22
CA VAL A 33 -8.56 6.04 9.98
C VAL A 33 -7.12 5.60 10.32
N VAL A 34 -6.93 4.92 11.45
CA VAL A 34 -5.61 4.40 11.85
C VAL A 34 -5.12 3.34 10.85
N TYR A 35 -6.00 2.41 10.46
CA TYR A 35 -5.69 1.40 9.44
C TYR A 35 -5.25 2.06 8.13
N ALA A 36 -6.02 3.04 7.66
CA ALA A 36 -5.74 3.73 6.42
C ALA A 36 -4.45 4.56 6.47
N ALA A 37 -4.16 5.22 7.59
CA ALA A 37 -2.93 5.98 7.77
C ALA A 37 -1.68 5.09 7.73
N ILE A 38 -1.73 3.93 8.41
CA ILE A 38 -0.63 2.95 8.38
C ILE A 38 -0.48 2.37 6.97
N GLY A 39 -1.59 2.07 6.29
CA GLY A 39 -1.59 1.58 4.93
C GLY A 39 -1.00 2.57 3.93
N ALA A 40 -1.42 3.83 3.97
CA ALA A 40 -0.86 4.89 3.15
C ALA A 40 0.66 5.03 3.36
N PHE A 41 1.11 5.02 4.62
CA PHE A 41 2.53 5.11 4.94
C PHE A 41 3.33 3.92 4.41
N LEU A 42 2.83 2.69 4.57
CA LEU A 42 3.49 1.49 4.09
C LEU A 42 3.58 1.46 2.55
N PHE A 43 2.51 1.84 1.84
CA PHE A 43 2.52 1.88 0.39
C PHE A 43 3.37 3.03 -0.18
N MET A 44 3.53 4.15 0.53
CA MET A 44 4.54 5.16 0.16
C MET A 44 5.97 4.60 0.21
N ILE A 45 6.26 3.69 1.15
CA ILE A 45 7.57 3.02 1.21
C ILE A 45 7.72 2.02 0.06
N TRP A 46 6.66 1.27 -0.29
CA TRP A 46 6.66 0.40 -1.47
C TRP A 46 6.95 1.18 -2.75
N LEU A 47 6.26 2.30 -2.95
CA LEU A 47 6.47 3.16 -4.12
C LEU A 47 7.91 3.65 -4.22
N ALA A 48 8.52 4.03 -3.09
CA ALA A 48 9.92 4.44 -3.06
C ALA A 48 10.88 3.30 -3.44
N VAL A 49 10.58 2.06 -3.02
CA VAL A 49 11.35 0.87 -3.39
C VAL A 49 11.17 0.53 -4.87
N ASP A 50 9.96 0.58 -5.39
CA ASP A 50 9.67 0.27 -6.80
C ASP A 50 10.31 1.28 -7.73
N VAL A 51 10.20 2.58 -7.42
CA VAL A 51 10.89 3.64 -8.16
C VAL A 51 12.42 3.46 -8.10
N GLN A 52 12.96 3.02 -6.96
CA GLN A 52 14.39 2.72 -6.84
C GLN A 52 14.81 1.51 -7.71
N MET A 53 13.98 0.48 -7.82
CA MET A 53 14.26 -0.68 -8.68
C MET A 53 14.20 -0.32 -10.18
N ILE A 54 13.35 0.65 -10.55
CA ILE A 54 13.23 1.17 -11.93
C ILE A 54 14.40 2.09 -12.29
N MET A 55 14.82 2.98 -11.39
CA MET A 55 15.95 3.89 -11.62
C MET A 55 17.30 3.17 -11.69
N GLY A 56 17.38 1.94 -11.16
CA GLY A 56 18.61 1.17 -11.08
C GLY A 56 19.59 1.69 -10.01
N GLY A 57 20.86 1.30 -10.13
CA GLY A 57 21.95 1.57 -9.19
C GLY A 57 22.09 0.58 -8.02
N ARG A 58 21.42 -0.58 -8.03
CA ARG A 58 21.39 -1.56 -6.91
C ARG A 58 21.27 -3.01 -7.42
N THR A 59 21.33 -3.99 -6.52
CA THR A 59 21.35 -5.43 -6.85
C THR A 59 20.05 -5.98 -7.48
N TYR A 60 18.94 -5.24 -7.41
CA TYR A 60 17.61 -5.65 -7.90
C TYR A 60 17.07 -4.60 -8.87
N GLU A 61 17.63 -4.53 -10.08
CA GLU A 61 17.17 -3.61 -11.13
C GLU A 61 16.20 -4.33 -12.06
N ILE A 62 15.15 -3.62 -12.48
CA ILE A 62 14.23 -4.12 -13.48
C ILE A 62 14.87 -3.96 -14.86
N SER A 63 14.84 -5.02 -15.68
CA SER A 63 15.33 -4.95 -17.05
C SER A 63 14.48 -3.97 -17.87
N PRO A 64 15.04 -3.19 -18.82
CA PRO A 64 14.27 -2.33 -19.72
C PRO A 64 13.18 -3.07 -20.50
N GLU A 65 13.37 -4.37 -20.71
CA GLU A 65 12.41 -5.26 -21.37
C GLU A 65 11.14 -5.47 -20.54
N GLU A 66 11.20 -5.26 -19.22
CA GLU A 66 10.12 -5.46 -18.24
C GLU A 66 9.37 -4.16 -17.89
N HIS A 67 9.43 -3.14 -18.75
CA HIS A 67 8.76 -1.85 -18.54
C HIS A 67 7.24 -1.95 -18.29
N ILE A 68 6.56 -2.95 -18.86
CA ILE A 68 5.13 -3.20 -18.60
C ILE A 68 4.94 -3.60 -17.13
N PHE A 69 5.77 -4.49 -16.61
CA PHE A 69 5.71 -4.92 -15.23
C PHE A 69 5.99 -3.76 -14.27
N ALA A 70 7.07 -3.01 -14.52
CA ALA A 70 7.40 -1.81 -13.75
C ALA A 70 6.23 -0.81 -13.69
N SER A 71 5.59 -0.56 -14.83
CA SER A 71 4.46 0.37 -14.93
C SER A 71 3.25 -0.10 -14.12
N ILE A 72 2.94 -1.40 -14.17
CA ILE A 72 1.82 -1.98 -13.42
C ILE A 72 2.07 -1.88 -11.92
N THR A 73 3.27 -2.20 -11.44
CA THR A 73 3.57 -2.17 -10.00
C THR A 73 3.46 -0.76 -9.43
N VAL A 74 4.08 0.23 -10.10
CA VAL A 74 3.96 1.64 -9.70
C VAL A 74 2.51 2.14 -9.74
N PHE A 75 1.75 1.74 -10.77
CA PHE A 75 0.33 2.11 -10.88
C PHE A 75 -0.51 1.55 -9.72
N LEU A 76 -0.29 0.29 -9.34
CA LEU A 76 -0.98 -0.34 -8.22
C LEU A 76 -0.67 0.36 -6.90
N ASP A 77 0.59 0.74 -6.68
CA ASP A 77 0.99 1.49 -5.48
C ASP A 77 0.31 2.85 -5.39
N ILE A 78 0.27 3.60 -6.50
CA ILE A 78 -0.40 4.90 -6.56
C ILE A 78 -1.90 4.77 -6.25
N ILE A 79 -2.58 3.79 -6.86
CA ILE A 79 -4.01 3.55 -6.59
C ILE A 79 -4.24 3.19 -5.13
N GLN A 80 -3.39 2.35 -4.54
CA GLN A 80 -3.55 1.97 -3.15
C GLN A 80 -3.36 3.15 -2.19
N ILE A 81 -2.33 3.95 -2.41
CA ILE A 81 -2.12 5.20 -1.65
C ILE A 81 -3.36 6.09 -1.78
N PHE A 82 -3.89 6.25 -3.01
CA PHE A 82 -5.10 7.05 -3.24
C PHE A 82 -6.30 6.52 -2.47
N TRP A 83 -6.57 5.21 -2.48
CA TRP A 83 -7.68 4.62 -1.71
C TRP A 83 -7.52 4.81 -0.20
N PHE A 84 -6.30 4.67 0.34
CA PHE A 84 -6.07 4.95 1.75
C PHE A 84 -6.28 6.42 2.10
N LEU A 85 -5.78 7.35 1.28
CA LEU A 85 -6.02 8.78 1.47
C LEU A 85 -7.51 9.12 1.37
N LEU A 86 -8.22 8.52 0.42
CA LEU A 86 -9.67 8.67 0.30
C LEU A 86 -10.40 8.13 1.53
N SER A 87 -9.92 7.05 2.14
CA SER A 87 -10.50 6.54 3.39
C SER A 87 -10.29 7.49 4.58
N ILE A 88 -9.26 8.34 4.56
CA ILE A 88 -8.96 9.29 5.64
C ILE A 88 -9.71 10.61 5.42
N PHE A 89 -9.65 11.14 4.19
CA PHE A 89 -10.14 12.49 3.86
C PHE A 89 -11.45 12.51 3.09
N GLY A 90 -11.94 11.36 2.65
CA GLY A 90 -13.19 11.25 1.90
C GLY A 90 -14.39 11.59 2.78
N GLU A 91 -15.03 12.71 2.47
CA GLU A 91 -16.33 13.07 3.05
C GLU A 91 -17.45 12.39 2.24
N ARG A 92 -18.34 11.66 2.92
CA ARG A 92 -19.67 11.31 2.38
C ARG A 92 -20.59 12.48 2.70
N ASN A 93 -20.78 13.38 1.73
CA ASN A 93 -21.92 14.29 1.72
C ASN A 93 -23.19 13.54 1.31
#